data_AF-A0A2T3W6P6-F1
#
_entry.id   AF-A0A2T3W6P6-F1
#
_cell.length_a   1.000
_cell.length_b   1.000
_cell.length_c   1.000
_cell.angle_alpha   90.00
_cell.angle_beta   90.00
_cell.angle_gamma   90.00
#
_symmetry.space_group_name_H-M   'P 1'
#
loop_
_entity.id
_entity.type
_entity.pdbx_description
1 polymer ?
#
loop_
_entity_poly.entity_id
_entity_poly.type
_entity_poly.pdbx_seq_one_letter_code
_entity_poly.pdbx_strand_id
1 'polypeptide(L)'
;MTRLLIALLTLLTLTAPAGALQLIVWDREMNIKLGSGESSGGRMTVRLVDDYDGPVVVLFAPSEDERARGAFGGLKSRYTGTLNDGQLLLEGGVSLARLLTPFKLSVGLQRAGQPVSLPGLRNTGNPNK
;
A
#
# COMPACT_ATOMS: atom_id res chain seq x y z
N MET A 1 -36.42 33.52 -4.78
CA MET A 1 -35.52 32.75 -3.89
C MET A 1 -34.89 31.61 -4.69
N THR A 2 -34.01 31.92 -5.66
CA THR A 2 -33.64 30.94 -6.71
C THR A 2 -32.21 31.13 -7.24
N ARG A 3 -31.35 31.83 -6.48
CA ARG A 3 -29.95 32.12 -6.90
C ARG A 3 -28.90 31.51 -5.97
N LEU A 4 -29.30 31.03 -4.79
CA LEU A 4 -28.35 30.44 -3.83
C LEU A 4 -28.11 28.94 -4.05
N LEU A 5 -28.98 28.25 -4.81
CA LEU A 5 -28.84 26.80 -5.06
C LEU A 5 -27.82 26.46 -6.14
N ILE A 6 -27.50 27.39 -7.05
CA ILE A 6 -26.60 27.08 -8.18
C ILE A 6 -25.13 27.10 -7.74
N ALA A 7 -24.80 27.84 -6.68
CA ALA A 7 -23.42 27.93 -6.18
C ALA A 7 -22.98 26.71 -5.34
N LEU A 8 -23.91 25.86 -4.89
CA LEU A 8 -23.57 24.72 -4.02
C LEU A 8 -23.35 23.41 -4.80
N LEU A 9 -23.77 23.34 -6.08
CA LEU A 9 -23.65 22.12 -6.88
C LEU A 9 -22.27 21.89 -7.52
N THR A 10 -21.37 22.87 -7.49
CA THR A 10 -20.00 22.71 -8.01
C THR A 10 -19.01 22.14 -6.99
N LEU A 11 -19.41 21.99 -5.72
CA LEU A 11 -18.53 21.53 -4.65
C LEU A 11 -18.49 19.99 -4.46
N LEU A 12 -19.19 19.24 -5.33
CA LEU A 12 -19.21 17.76 -5.30
C LEU A 12 -18.17 17.11 -6.22
N THR A 13 -17.29 17.88 -6.88
CA THR A 13 -16.26 17.34 -7.78
C THR A 13 -14.92 17.07 -7.09
N LEU A 14 -14.78 17.30 -5.79
CA LEU A 14 -13.49 17.17 -5.09
C LEU A 14 -13.52 16.11 -3.99
N THR A 15 -13.31 14.85 -4.37
CA THR A 15 -12.49 13.87 -3.61
C THR A 15 -12.59 12.48 -4.25
N ALA A 16 -12.05 12.31 -5.46
CA ALA A 16 -11.53 10.98 -5.77
C ALA A 16 -10.41 10.71 -4.74
N PRO A 17 -10.49 9.62 -3.95
CA PRO A 17 -9.47 9.34 -2.96
C PRO A 17 -8.12 9.26 -3.68
N ALA A 18 -7.11 9.86 -3.07
CA ALA A 18 -5.76 9.95 -3.59
C ALA A 18 -5.31 8.62 -4.21
N GLY A 19 -4.96 8.67 -5.50
CA GLY A 19 -4.49 7.54 -6.30
C GLY A 19 -3.52 6.66 -5.53
N ALA A 20 -3.79 5.37 -5.57
CA ALA A 20 -3.07 4.38 -4.79
C ALA A 20 -2.19 3.53 -5.70
N LEU A 21 -0.87 3.65 -5.54
CA LEU A 21 0.08 2.64 -5.96
C LEU A 21 -0.29 1.32 -5.29
N GLN A 22 -0.69 0.34 -6.09
CA GLN A 22 -0.96 -1.00 -5.61
C GLN A 22 0.31 -1.83 -5.65
N LEU A 23 0.45 -2.70 -4.66
CA LEU A 23 1.52 -3.67 -4.53
C LEU A 23 0.91 -5.05 -4.31
N ILE A 24 1.44 -6.06 -4.99
CA ILE A 24 1.08 -7.46 -4.74
C ILE A 24 2.37 -8.27 -4.61
N VAL A 25 2.43 -9.13 -3.60
CA VAL A 25 3.55 -10.05 -3.37
C VAL A 25 3.11 -11.45 -3.71
N TRP A 26 3.89 -12.12 -4.55
CA TRP A 26 3.73 -13.51 -4.96
C TRP A 26 4.96 -14.30 -4.57
N ASP A 27 4.83 -15.62 -4.49
CA ASP A 27 6.00 -16.51 -4.45
C ASP A 27 6.80 -16.41 -5.76
N ARG A 28 7.98 -17.04 -5.79
CA ARG A 28 8.88 -17.01 -6.94
C ARG A 28 8.22 -17.48 -8.24
N GLU A 29 7.35 -18.47 -8.18
CA GLU A 29 6.69 -19.08 -9.33
C GLU A 29 5.36 -18.40 -9.69
N MET A 30 4.92 -17.40 -8.91
CA MET A 30 3.64 -16.71 -9.05
C MET A 30 2.42 -17.64 -8.95
N ASN A 31 2.54 -18.69 -8.15
CA ASN A 31 1.49 -19.66 -7.85
C ASN A 31 0.63 -19.23 -6.65
N ILE A 32 1.24 -18.61 -5.64
CA ILE A 32 0.62 -18.27 -4.35
C ILE A 32 0.79 -16.77 -4.09
N LYS A 33 -0.33 -16.10 -3.81
CA LYS A 33 -0.34 -14.71 -3.36
C LYS A 33 0.05 -14.65 -1.89
N LEU A 34 1.17 -14.01 -1.60
CA LEU A 34 1.74 -13.88 -0.25
C LEU A 34 1.36 -12.56 0.43
N GLY A 35 0.89 -11.58 -0.33
CA GLY A 35 0.44 -10.34 0.26
C GLY A 35 -0.05 -9.32 -0.75
N SER A 36 -0.60 -8.23 -0.24
CA SER A 36 -0.97 -7.07 -1.03
C SER A 36 -0.86 -5.79 -0.21
N GLY A 37 -0.59 -4.69 -0.88
CA GLY A 37 -0.58 -3.38 -0.29
C GLY A 37 -1.14 -2.32 -1.22
N GLU A 38 -1.46 -1.19 -0.63
CA GLU A 38 -1.95 -0.01 -1.31
C GLU A 38 -1.31 1.23 -0.68
N SER A 39 -1.03 2.24 -1.51
CA SER A 39 -0.61 3.53 -1.01
C SER A 39 -1.79 4.48 -0.85
N SER A 40 -1.88 5.16 0.28
CA SER A 40 -2.81 6.28 0.44
C SER A 40 -2.16 7.35 1.32
N GLY A 41 -2.36 8.62 0.98
CA GLY A 41 -1.86 9.75 1.77
C GLY A 41 -0.34 9.75 2.01
N GLY A 42 0.46 9.30 1.04
CA GLY A 42 1.93 9.21 1.19
C GLY A 42 2.43 8.00 1.99
N ARG A 43 1.56 7.05 2.33
CA ARG A 43 1.90 5.82 3.05
C ARG A 43 1.47 4.59 2.27
N MET A 44 2.41 3.70 1.98
CA MET A 44 2.19 2.34 1.48
C MET A 44 1.94 1.39 2.66
N THR A 45 0.76 0.81 2.72
CA THR A 45 0.43 -0.22 3.72
C THR A 45 0.43 -1.58 3.04
N VAL A 46 1.28 -2.50 3.51
CA VAL A 46 1.42 -3.85 2.94
C VAL A 46 1.00 -4.87 3.96
N ARG A 47 0.07 -5.76 3.58
CA ARG A 47 -0.33 -6.92 4.35
C ARG A 47 0.32 -8.17 3.78
N LEU A 48 1.08 -8.89 4.60
CA LEU A 48 1.77 -10.12 4.25
C LEU A 48 1.22 -11.29 5.08
N VAL A 49 1.29 -12.50 4.54
CA VAL A 49 1.07 -13.74 5.31
C VAL A 49 2.18 -13.92 6.36
N ASP A 50 1.84 -14.52 7.50
CA ASP A 50 2.78 -14.66 8.64
C ASP A 50 3.82 -15.77 8.45
N ASP A 51 3.48 -16.85 7.75
CA ASP A 51 4.26 -18.09 7.69
C ASP A 51 4.95 -18.31 6.34
N TYR A 52 5.45 -17.24 5.70
CA TYR A 52 6.24 -17.39 4.47
C TYR A 52 7.62 -16.75 4.60
N ASP A 53 8.63 -17.60 4.52
CA ASP A 53 10.04 -17.23 4.38
C ASP A 53 10.58 -17.82 3.08
N GLY A 54 11.06 -16.96 2.18
CA GLY A 54 11.56 -17.44 0.89
C GLY A 54 11.60 -16.40 -0.21
N PRO A 55 11.96 -16.80 -1.44
CA PRO A 55 12.01 -15.92 -2.58
C PRO A 55 10.60 -15.45 -2.98
N VAL A 56 10.48 -14.18 -3.32
CA VAL A 56 9.22 -13.54 -3.70
C VAL A 56 9.36 -12.66 -4.93
N VAL A 57 8.23 -12.44 -5.59
CA VAL A 57 8.06 -11.47 -6.67
C VAL A 57 7.12 -10.37 -6.18
N VAL A 58 7.56 -9.13 -6.25
CA VAL A 58 6.76 -7.95 -5.94
C VAL A 58 6.34 -7.26 -7.23
N LEU A 59 5.04 -7.06 -7.38
CA LEU A 59 4.44 -6.36 -8.50
C LEU A 59 3.92 -5.01 -8.04
N PHE A 60 4.23 -3.96 -8.80
CA PHE A 60 3.73 -2.62 -8.59
C PHE A 60 2.81 -2.22 -9.74
N ALA A 61 1.64 -1.71 -9.39
CA ALA A 61 0.65 -1.21 -10.33
C ALA A 61 0.19 0.19 -9.88
N PRO A 62 0.72 1.26 -10.49
CA PRO A 62 0.18 2.59 -10.29
C PRO A 62 -1.22 2.73 -10.90
N SER A 63 -2.07 3.54 -10.28
CA SER A 63 -3.38 3.88 -10.84
C SER A 63 -3.25 4.66 -12.16
N GLU A 64 -4.32 4.69 -12.95
CA GLU A 64 -4.32 5.37 -14.26
C GLU A 64 -3.99 6.87 -14.12
N ASP A 65 -4.55 7.53 -13.11
CA ASP A 65 -4.21 8.91 -12.73
C ASP A 65 -2.72 9.12 -12.44
N GLU A 66 -2.09 8.21 -11.70
CA GLU A 66 -0.68 8.30 -11.32
C GLU A 66 0.24 8.02 -12.51
N ARG A 67 -0.18 7.10 -13.40
CA ARG A 67 0.51 6.87 -14.68
C ARG A 67 0.43 8.10 -15.57
N ALA A 68 -0.74 8.72 -15.69
CA ALA A 68 -0.93 9.94 -16.48
C ALA A 68 -0.08 11.12 -15.96
N ARG A 69 0.13 11.19 -14.63
CA ARG A 69 0.97 12.22 -13.99
C ARG A 69 2.46 11.87 -13.93
N GLY A 70 2.86 10.67 -14.34
CA GLY A 70 4.25 10.19 -14.23
C GLY A 70 4.77 10.13 -12.78
N ALA A 71 3.88 9.94 -11.79
CA ALA A 71 4.21 10.09 -10.37
C ALA A 71 5.28 9.11 -9.87
N PHE A 72 5.40 7.94 -10.51
CA PHE A 72 6.38 6.90 -10.17
C PHE A 72 7.39 6.65 -11.29
N GLY A 73 7.82 7.70 -11.97
CA GLY A 73 8.89 7.61 -12.97
C GLY A 73 10.12 6.88 -12.41
N GLY A 74 10.50 5.75 -13.03
CA GLY A 74 11.63 4.92 -12.60
C GLY A 74 11.29 3.74 -11.68
N LEU A 75 10.05 3.65 -11.18
CA LEU A 75 9.58 2.44 -10.49
C LEU A 75 9.33 1.34 -11.52
N LYS A 76 9.95 0.17 -11.34
CA LYS A 76 9.69 -1.00 -12.18
C LYS A 76 8.36 -1.63 -11.79
N SER A 77 7.64 -2.19 -12.75
CA SER A 77 6.40 -2.94 -12.47
C SER A 77 6.66 -4.24 -11.71
N ARG A 78 7.89 -4.76 -11.75
CA ARG A 78 8.27 -6.05 -11.15
C ARG A 78 9.65 -5.95 -10.49
N TYR A 79 9.73 -6.47 -9.27
CA TYR A 79 10.96 -6.72 -8.54
C TYR A 79 10.95 -8.15 -7.99
N THR A 80 12.13 -8.71 -7.83
CA THR A 80 12.37 -9.99 -7.17
C THR A 80 13.07 -9.73 -5.84
N GLY A 81 12.93 -10.64 -4.89
CA GLY A 81 13.47 -10.47 -3.56
C GLY A 81 13.26 -11.69 -2.67
N THR A 82 13.43 -11.49 -1.37
CA THR A 82 13.14 -12.46 -0.33
C THR A 82 12.22 -11.83 0.72
N LEU A 83 11.28 -12.62 1.21
CA LEU A 83 10.49 -12.30 2.39
C LEU A 83 11.08 -13.12 3.54
N ASN A 84 11.48 -12.45 4.62
CA ASN A 84 12.00 -13.10 5.82
C ASN A 84 11.43 -12.42 7.08
N ASP A 85 10.79 -13.16 7.99
CA ASP A 85 10.20 -12.64 9.24
C ASP A 85 9.24 -11.43 9.04
N GLY A 86 8.49 -11.41 7.93
CA GLY A 86 7.62 -10.29 7.56
C GLY A 86 8.36 -9.04 7.08
N GLN A 87 9.67 -9.12 6.82
CA GLN A 87 10.46 -8.08 6.16
C GLN A 87 10.68 -8.43 4.69
N LEU A 88 10.37 -7.49 3.81
CA LEU A 88 10.54 -7.67 2.37
C LEU A 88 11.82 -6.99 1.89
N LEU A 89 12.78 -7.81 1.44
CA LEU A 89 14.08 -7.41 0.91
C LEU A 89 14.10 -7.67 -0.59
N LEU A 90 14.43 -6.66 -1.38
CA LEU A 90 14.52 -6.77 -2.83
C LEU A 90 15.94 -7.16 -3.27
N GLU A 91 16.05 -7.64 -4.50
CA GLU A 91 17.35 -7.87 -5.14
C GLU A 91 18.25 -6.64 -5.03
N GLY A 92 19.50 -6.86 -4.63
CA GLY A 92 20.44 -5.80 -4.26
C GLY A 92 20.43 -5.44 -2.77
N GLY A 93 19.69 -6.16 -1.94
CA GLY A 93 19.68 -5.99 -0.47
C GLY A 93 18.94 -4.74 0.00
N VAL A 94 18.08 -4.18 -0.85
CA VAL A 94 17.34 -2.95 -0.57
C VAL A 94 15.97 -3.31 0.02
N SER A 95 15.62 -2.74 1.17
CA SER A 95 14.29 -2.93 1.76
C SER A 95 13.21 -2.20 0.94
N LEU A 96 11.98 -2.72 0.98
CA LEU A 96 10.84 -2.06 0.33
C LEU A 96 10.67 -0.59 0.76
N ALA A 97 10.90 -0.28 2.04
CA ALA A 97 10.87 1.08 2.57
C ALA A 97 11.90 2.00 1.90
N ARG A 98 13.11 1.48 1.66
CA ARG A 98 14.19 2.22 1.01
C ARG A 98 13.93 2.44 -0.48
N LEU A 99 13.35 1.45 -1.17
CA LEU A 99 12.93 1.58 -2.57
C LEU A 99 11.89 2.70 -2.76
N LEU A 100 10.97 2.84 -1.80
CA LEU A 100 9.83 3.75 -1.91
C LEU A 100 10.10 5.18 -1.40
N THR A 101 11.23 5.38 -0.72
CA THR A 101 11.71 6.70 -0.27
C THR A 101 11.79 7.76 -1.38
N PRO A 102 12.40 7.52 -2.56
CA PRO A 102 12.45 8.53 -3.63
C PRO A 102 11.06 8.94 -4.15
N PHE A 103 10.04 8.10 -3.97
CA PHE A 103 8.65 8.38 -4.34
C PHE A 103 7.85 9.04 -3.20
N LYS A 104 8.52 9.46 -2.12
CA LYS A 104 7.91 10.07 -0.93
C LYS A 104 6.85 9.17 -0.27
N LEU A 105 7.01 7.85 -0.40
CA LEU A 105 6.12 6.86 0.19
C LEU A 105 6.78 6.24 1.43
N SER A 106 6.10 6.34 2.57
CA SER A 106 6.48 5.61 3.80
C SER A 106 5.86 4.23 3.79
N VAL A 107 6.57 3.20 4.28
CA VAL A 107 6.04 1.82 4.28
C VAL A 107 5.61 1.39 5.68
N GLY A 108 4.39 0.87 5.80
CA GLY A 108 3.92 0.13 6.96
C GLY A 108 3.63 -1.32 6.59
N LEU A 109 4.40 -2.25 7.13
CA LEU A 109 4.13 -3.69 6.99
C LEU A 109 3.21 -4.14 8.12
N GLN A 110 2.16 -4.85 7.76
CA GLN A 110 1.19 -5.45 8.67
C GLN A 110 1.20 -6.96 8.44
N ARG A 111 1.40 -7.70 9.53
CA ARG A 111 1.28 -9.16 9.57
C ARG A 111 -0.19 -9.58 9.49
N ALA A 112 -0.51 -10.63 8.75
CA ALA A 112 -1.88 -11.11 8.55
C ALA A 112 -2.41 -11.71 9.86
N GLY A 113 -3.21 -10.91 10.59
CA GLY A 113 -3.73 -11.30 11.91
C GLY A 113 -3.47 -10.24 12.99
N GLN A 114 -2.64 -9.23 12.71
CA GLN A 114 -2.50 -8.10 13.64
C GLN A 114 -3.71 -7.16 13.53
N PRO A 115 -4.28 -6.73 14.68
CA PRO A 115 -5.38 -5.79 14.69
C PRO A 115 -4.96 -4.50 13.99
N VAL A 116 -5.81 -4.03 13.07
CA VAL A 116 -5.61 -2.76 12.38
C VAL A 116 -5.66 -1.65 13.44
N SER A 117 -4.49 -1.18 13.87
CA SER A 117 -4.38 -0.01 14.73
C SER A 117 -4.76 1.24 13.93
N LEU A 118 -6.05 1.54 13.89
CA LEU A 118 -6.56 2.82 13.43
C LEU A 118 -6.24 3.86 14.52
N PRO A 119 -5.43 4.90 14.23
CA PRO A 119 -5.18 5.97 15.18
C PRO A 119 -6.52 6.63 15.55
N GLY A 120 -6.99 6.40 16.79
CA GLY A 120 -8.27 6.92 17.29
C GLY A 120 -9.30 5.86 17.69
N LEU A 121 -9.14 4.59 17.30
CA LEU A 121 -9.95 3.51 17.86
C LEU A 121 -9.29 3.01 19.15
N ARG A 122 -9.75 3.57 20.26
CA ARG A 122 -9.42 3.07 21.60
C ARG A 122 -9.82 1.61 21.66
N ASN A 123 -8.83 0.75 21.85
CA ASN A 123 -9.02 -0.66 22.16
C ASN A 123 -9.82 -0.73 23.47
N THR A 124 -11.15 -0.86 23.39
CA THR A 124 -11.94 -1.30 24.55
C THR A 124 -11.68 -2.79 24.71
N GLY A 125 -10.46 -3.11 25.15
CA GLY A 125 -10.21 -4.36 25.82
C GLY A 125 -11.22 -4.44 26.95
N ASN A 126 -12.14 -5.38 26.85
CA ASN A 126 -12.99 -5.78 27.96
C ASN A 126 -12.19 -6.80 28.78
N PRO A 127 -11.65 -6.46 29.96
CA PRO A 127 -11.13 -7.45 30.88
C PRO A 127 -12.32 -8.00 31.67
N ASN A 128 -13.08 -8.92 31.09
CA ASN A 128 -13.98 -9.78 31.87
C ASN A 128 -14.52 -10.92 31.02
N LYS A 129 -13.92 -12.11 31.14
CA LYS A 129 -14.44 -13.15 32.03
C LYS A 129 -13.45 -14.31 32.14
#